data_AF-A0A0F9VHZ2-F1
#
_entry.id   AF-A0A0F9VHZ2-F1
#
_cell.length_a   1.000
_cell.length_b   1.000
_cell.length_c   1.000
_cell.angle_alpha   90.00
_cell.angle_beta   90.00
_cell.angle_gamma   90.00
#
_symmetry.space_group_name_H-M   'P 1'
#
loop_
_entity.id
_entity.type
_entity.pdbx_description
1 polymer ?
#
loop_
_entity_poly.entity_id
_entity_poly.type
_entity_poly.pdbx_seq_one_letter_code
_entity_poly.pdbx_strand_id
1 'polypeptide(L)' 'MSRNWNDFCLYCVGNKVKDIRECEDRACPFYSFRHGGLEPEVEKEICQKIVTEVLTRGD' A
#
# COMPACT_ATOMS: atom_id res chain seq x y z
N MET A 1 4.27 -13.41 8.78
CA MET A 1 3.04 -12.61 8.94
C MET A 1 2.86 -11.83 7.65
N SER A 2 1.95 -12.27 6.79
CA SER A 2 1.53 -11.52 5.60
C SER A 2 0.85 -10.25 6.08
N ARG A 3 1.43 -9.08 5.80
CA ARG A 3 0.77 -7.80 6.07
C ARG A 3 -0.32 -7.63 5.03
N ASN A 4 -1.56 -7.49 5.48
CA ASN A 4 -2.66 -7.24 4.57
C ASN A 4 -2.68 -5.75 4.24
N TRP A 5 -1.88 -5.33 3.26
CA TRP A 5 -1.77 -3.93 2.83
C TRP A 5 -3.11 -3.33 2.37
N ASN A 6 -4.07 -4.18 2.01
CA ASN A 6 -5.45 -3.78 1.73
C ASN A 6 -6.15 -3.20 2.96
N ASP A 7 -5.79 -3.56 4.19
CA ASP A 7 -6.45 -3.04 5.40
C ASP A 7 -6.19 -1.52 5.57
N PHE A 8 -4.98 -1.06 5.22
CA PHE A 8 -4.67 0.37 5.19
C PHE A 8 -5.44 1.11 4.10
N CYS A 9 -5.55 0.51 2.92
CA CYS A 9 -6.33 1.09 1.83
C CYS A 9 -7.82 1.13 2.19
N LEU A 10 -8.36 0.06 2.80
CA LEU A 10 -9.73 -0.01 3.31
C LEU A 10 -9.99 1.10 4.33
N TYR A 11 -9.11 1.27 5.31
CA TYR A 11 -9.23 2.35 6.28
C TYR A 11 -9.25 3.73 5.60
N CYS A 12 -8.32 3.96 4.65
CA CYS A 12 -8.20 5.23 3.94
C CYS A 12 -9.44 5.59 3.11
N VAL A 13 -10.02 4.64 2.38
CA VAL A 13 -11.20 4.89 1.52
C VAL A 13 -12.55 4.70 2.24
N GLY A 14 -12.54 4.47 3.55
CA GLY A 14 -13.77 4.32 4.35
C GLY A 14 -14.47 2.97 4.19
N ASN A 15 -13.71 1.88 4.21
CA ASN A 15 -14.13 0.47 4.14
C ASN A 15 -14.86 0.07 2.85
N LYS A 16 -14.64 0.81 1.75
CA LYS A 16 -15.22 0.51 0.44
C LYS A 16 -14.16 -0.09 -0.48
N VAL A 17 -14.17 -1.42 -0.62
CA VAL A 17 -13.20 -2.15 -1.47
C VAL A 17 -13.13 -1.61 -2.91
N LYS A 18 -14.27 -1.24 -3.50
CA LYS A 18 -14.33 -0.70 -4.86
C LYS A 18 -13.53 0.62 -4.99
N ASP A 19 -13.58 1.47 -3.97
CA ASP A 19 -12.91 2.77 -3.95
C ASP A 19 -11.38 2.61 -3.88
N ILE A 20 -10.86 1.46 -3.42
CA ILE A 20 -9.42 1.16 -3.44
C ILE A 20 -8.90 1.12 -4.88
N ARG A 21 -9.64 0.47 -5.79
CA ARG A 21 -9.27 0.36 -7.22
C ARG A 21 -9.50 1.65 -7.99
N GLU A 22 -10.44 2.46 -7.53
CA GLU A 22 -10.77 3.77 -8.11
C GLU A 22 -9.92 4.91 -7.55
N CYS A 23 -9.09 4.66 -6.53
CA CYS A 23 -8.25 5.70 -5.95
C CYS A 23 -7.20 6.19 -6.96
N GLU A 24 -7.28 7.46 -7.33
CA GLU A 24 -6.45 8.10 -8.36
C GLU A 24 -5.09 8.57 -7.85
N ASP A 25 -4.84 8.53 -6.54
CA ASP A 25 -3.56 8.92 -5.95
C ASP A 25 -2.47 7.91 -6.30
N ARG A 26 -1.73 8.19 -7.39
CA ARG A 26 -0.60 7.42 -7.88
C ARG A 26 0.70 7.68 -7.10
N ALA A 27 0.75 8.75 -6.31
CA ALA A 27 1.89 9.06 -5.45
C ALA A 27 1.81 8.32 -4.11
N CYS A 28 0.67 7.70 -3.80
CA CYS A 28 0.49 6.86 -2.63
C CYS A 28 1.53 5.73 -2.61
N PRO A 29 2.30 5.57 -1.52
CA PRO A 29 3.28 4.49 -1.38
C PRO A 29 2.64 3.09 -1.53
N PHE A 30 1.34 2.97 -1.22
CA PHE A 30 0.61 1.71 -1.29
C PHE A 30 -0.06 1.43 -2.65
N TYR A 31 0.12 2.29 -3.66
CA TYR A 31 -0.56 2.17 -4.96
C TYR A 31 -0.42 0.76 -5.57
N SER A 32 0.80 0.21 -5.54
CA SER A 32 1.11 -1.11 -6.10
C SER A 32 0.39 -2.27 -5.40
N PHE A 33 -0.07 -2.10 -4.16
CA PHE A 33 -0.76 -3.15 -3.41
C PHE A 33 -2.28 -3.18 -3.67
N ARG A 34 -2.85 -2.11 -4.26
CA ARG A 34 -4.30 -1.96 -4.48
C ARG A 34 -4.91 -3.00 -5.41
N HIS A 35 -4.11 -3.53 -6.32
CA HIS A 35 -4.57 -4.49 -7.33
C HIS A 35 -4.50 -5.95 -6.86
N GLY A 36 -3.91 -6.21 -5.67
CA GLY A 36 -3.67 -7.55 -5.15
C GLY A 36 -2.65 -8.34 -5.96
N GLY A 37 -2.01 -9.33 -5.33
CA GLY A 37 -1.14 -10.28 -6.04
C GLY A 37 0.18 -9.68 -6.54
N LEU A 38 0.99 -9.14 -5.62
CA LEU A 38 2.40 -8.95 -5.91
C LEU A 38 3.13 -10.27 -5.70
N GLU A 39 4.06 -10.60 -6.60
CA GLU A 39 5.02 -11.68 -6.34
C GLU A 39 5.77 -11.38 -5.03
N PRO A 40 6.09 -12.38 -4.19
CA PRO A 40 6.68 -12.17 -2.86
C PRO A 40 7.94 -11.30 -2.87
N GLU A 41 8.77 -11.43 -3.91
CA GLU A 41 9.99 -10.66 -4.09
C GLU A 41 9.69 -9.18 -4.38
N VAL A 42 8.67 -8.91 -5.19
CA VAL A 42 8.19 -7.55 -5.51
C VAL A 42 7.57 -6.90 -4.28
N GLU A 43 6.74 -7.65 -3.54
CA GLU A 43 6.20 -7.18 -2.26
C GLU A 43 7.33 -6.79 -1.30
N LYS A 44 8.35 -7.64 -1.14
CA LYS A 44 9.48 -7.39 -0.25
C LYS A 44 10.23 -6.11 -0.63
N GLU A 45 10.53 -5.92 -1.91
CA GLU A 45 11.25 -4.74 -2.40
C GLU A 45 10.45 -3.45 -2.13
N ILE A 46 9.15 -3.45 -2.45
CA ILE A 46 8.29 -2.29 -2.22
C ILE A 46 8.16 -1.99 -0.72
N CYS A 47 7.97 -3.02 0.12
CA CYS A 47 7.92 -2.84 1.58
C CYS A 47 9.20 -2.23 2.13
N GLN A 48 10.37 -2.64 1.64
CA GLN A 48 11.65 -2.07 2.05
C GLN A 48 11.75 -0.58 1.66
N LYS A 49 11.31 -0.22 0.44
CA LYS A 49 11.26 1.18 -0.03
C LYS A 49 10.34 2.03 0.84
N ILE A 50 9.10 1.58 1.08
CA ILE A 50 8.13 2.30 1.92
C ILE A 50 8.65 2.49 3.34
N VAL A 51 9.22 1.46 3.96
CA VAL A 51 9.80 1.56 5.30
C VAL A 51 10.92 2.61 5.33
N THR A 52 11.77 2.66 4.31
CA THR A 52 12.87 3.63 4.23
C THR A 52 12.37 5.06 3.99
N GLU A 53 11.34 5.24 3.15
CA GLU A 53 10.78 6.54 2.79
C GLU A 53 9.83 7.12 3.85
N VAL A 54 9.11 6.27 4.59
CA VAL A 54 8.15 6.70 5.62
C VAL A 54 8.83 6.93 6.96
N LEU A 55 9.88 6.17 7.32
CA LEU A 55 10.62 6.36 8.58
C LEU A 55 11.52 7.61 8.60
N THR A 56 11.69 8.31 7.48
CA THR A 56 12.44 9.58 7.39
C THR A 56 11.57 10.82 7.46
N ARG A 57 10.22 10.67 7.50
CA ARG A 57 9.26 11.77 7.71
C ARG A 57 8.74 11.80 9.15
N GLY A 58 9.66 11.74 10.09
CA GLY A 58 9.41 11.92 11.51
C GLY A 58 10.26 13.06 12.07
N ASP A 59 9.93 14.30 11.68
CA ASP A 59 10.06 15.55 12.45
C ASP A 59 9.22 16.63 11.78
#